data_AF-A0A8B6FMX3-F1
#
_entry.id   AF-A0A8B6FMX3-F1
#
_cell.length_a   1.000
_cell.length_b   1.000
_cell.length_c   1.000
_cell.angle_alpha   90.00
_cell.angle_beta   90.00
_cell.angle_gamma   90.00
#
_symmetry.space_group_name_H-M   'P 1'
#
loop_
_entity.id
_entity.type
_entity.pdbx_description
1 polymer ?
#
loop_
_entity_poly.entity_id
_entity_poly.type
_entity_poly.pdbx_seq_one_letter_code
_entity_poly.pdbx_strand_id
1 'polypeptide(L)'
;MQFPAVTICNLNSLKRNSILNDTRMNNHYLKLSLLAFYATPSNWSDPFFKEQNFFEKRTLNDVLKDHKISSQIWVFNGRDLDANEYVSFLVLRSGPCLTFDPNGQITADITGSNFNMNAWIDIDAENDYFGESFGTGIKFKIHDPREYPDFDGISDYYVEPGREISAAITKNKFEYLSKPYKAMANNYCREKRKSDGTDYYSTHCFKDCFARHMLASCGCVDFTANTATARLLKTCDCPMSCEFTRYDARITSTLFPSEFYAEQFDRYFPSHWDVKNYYRKNLINLRIYFDQLKTIVSKQTPKYSAGEMFG
;
A
#
# COMPACT_ATOMS: atom_id res chain seq x y z
N MET A 1 -16.33 3.52 15.76
CA MET A 1 -16.21 3.74 14.31
C MET A 1 -15.29 2.67 13.73
N GLN A 2 -15.63 2.01 12.62
CA GLN A 2 -14.73 1.02 11.99
C GLN A 2 -13.39 1.68 11.64
N PHE A 3 -12.29 1.06 12.07
CA PHE A 3 -10.94 1.50 11.76
C PHE A 3 -10.60 1.13 10.29
N PRO A 4 -9.84 1.97 9.55
CA PRO A 4 -9.47 1.62 8.19
C PRO A 4 -8.47 0.45 8.13
N ALA A 5 -8.38 -0.18 6.97
CA ALA A 5 -7.26 -1.04 6.67
C ALA A 5 -6.02 -0.19 6.34
N VAL A 6 -4.84 -0.71 6.70
CA VAL A 6 -3.56 -0.03 6.48
C VAL A 6 -2.61 -1.00 5.81
N THR A 7 -2.30 -0.77 4.54
CA THR A 7 -1.30 -1.55 3.80
C THR A 7 0.06 -0.87 3.87
N ILE A 8 1.08 -1.62 4.23
CA ILE A 8 2.48 -1.18 4.34
C ILE A 8 3.36 -2.03 3.44
N CYS A 9 4.18 -1.37 2.63
CA CYS A 9 5.19 -1.99 1.77
C CYS A 9 6.57 -1.39 2.05
N ASN A 10 7.59 -2.24 2.04
CA ASN A 10 8.97 -1.78 2.05
C ASN A 10 9.32 -1.15 0.68
N LEU A 11 9.94 0.02 0.67
CA LEU A 11 10.40 0.67 -0.58
C LEU A 11 11.51 -0.11 -1.27
N ASN A 12 12.29 -0.87 -0.49
CA ASN A 12 13.38 -1.70 -0.93
C ASN A 12 13.20 -3.15 -0.44
N SER A 13 12.28 -3.84 -1.10
CA SER A 13 11.89 -5.19 -0.73
C SER A 13 12.86 -6.27 -1.22
N LEU A 14 13.78 -6.02 -2.14
CA LEU A 14 14.63 -7.08 -2.69
C LEU A 14 15.78 -7.43 -1.73
N LYS A 15 16.01 -8.73 -1.53
CA LYS A 15 17.16 -9.22 -0.76
C LYS A 15 18.40 -9.18 -1.62
N ARG A 16 19.40 -8.39 -1.23
CA ARG A 16 20.70 -8.32 -1.92
C ARG A 16 21.32 -9.70 -2.17
N ASN A 17 21.28 -10.58 -1.17
CA ASN A 17 21.90 -11.90 -1.25
C ASN A 17 21.11 -12.91 -2.09
N SER A 18 19.84 -12.64 -2.40
CA SER A 18 19.03 -13.48 -3.28
C SER A 18 19.22 -13.13 -4.75
N ILE A 19 19.83 -11.98 -5.06
CA ILE A 19 20.06 -11.54 -6.44
C ILE A 19 21.51 -11.81 -6.84
N LEU A 20 21.70 -12.46 -7.98
CA LEU A 20 23.02 -12.66 -8.57
C LEU A 20 23.68 -11.31 -8.88
N ASN A 21 24.94 -11.18 -8.47
CA ASN A 21 25.77 -10.02 -8.79
C ASN A 21 26.24 -10.08 -10.25
N ASP A 22 25.34 -9.71 -11.17
CA ASP A 22 25.56 -9.68 -12.62
C ASP A 22 25.03 -8.37 -13.21
N THR A 23 25.74 -7.82 -14.18
CA THR A 23 25.38 -6.53 -14.80
C THR A 23 24.02 -6.56 -15.48
N ARG A 24 23.60 -7.70 -16.03
CA ARG A 24 22.28 -7.89 -16.66
C ARG A 24 21.17 -7.92 -15.63
N MET A 25 21.39 -8.52 -14.46
CA MET A 25 20.45 -8.48 -13.34
C MET A 25 20.31 -7.06 -12.80
N ASN A 26 21.44 -6.38 -12.58
CA ASN A 26 21.45 -5.01 -12.09
C ASN A 26 20.69 -4.09 -13.06
N ASN A 27 20.95 -4.23 -14.36
CA ASN A 27 20.25 -3.49 -15.39
C ASN A 27 18.75 -3.84 -15.47
N HIS A 28 18.38 -5.10 -15.25
CA HIS A 28 16.97 -5.51 -15.19
C HIS A 28 16.23 -4.83 -14.02
N TYR A 29 16.76 -4.91 -12.80
CA TYR A 29 16.10 -4.29 -11.65
C TYR A 29 16.13 -2.76 -11.71
N LEU A 30 17.17 -2.17 -12.31
CA LEU A 30 17.22 -0.74 -12.57
C LEU A 30 16.04 -0.28 -13.45
N LYS A 31 15.63 -1.08 -14.44
CA LYS A 31 14.43 -0.80 -15.28
C LYS A 31 13.11 -0.87 -14.55
N LEU A 32 13.03 -1.64 -13.47
CA LEU A 32 11.82 -1.74 -12.68
C LEU A 32 11.67 -0.56 -11.71
N SER A 33 12.77 0.17 -11.46
CA SER A 33 12.84 1.36 -10.61
C SER A 33 12.60 2.67 -11.37
N LEU A 34 12.52 3.78 -10.64
CA LEU A 34 12.50 5.13 -11.22
C LEU A 34 13.80 5.53 -11.98
N LEU A 35 14.89 4.74 -11.97
CA LEU A 35 16.12 4.94 -12.76
C LEU A 35 16.09 4.17 -14.08
N ALA A 36 14.92 3.74 -14.54
CA ALA A 36 14.81 3.03 -15.82
C ALA A 36 15.46 3.79 -16.99
N PHE A 37 15.57 5.11 -16.91
CA PHE A 37 16.23 5.96 -17.89
C PHE A 37 17.76 5.81 -17.96
N TYR A 38 18.41 5.34 -16.89
CA TYR A 38 19.84 4.98 -16.90
C TYR A 38 20.08 3.55 -17.36
N ALA A 39 19.03 2.74 -17.48
CA ALA A 39 19.16 1.35 -17.88
C ALA A 39 19.28 1.19 -19.40
N THR A 40 20.11 0.25 -19.84
CA THR A 40 20.29 -0.08 -21.25
C THR A 40 19.25 -1.10 -21.72
N PRO A 41 18.82 -1.15 -22.99
CA PRO A 41 17.93 -2.19 -23.49
C PRO A 41 18.42 -3.62 -23.17
N SER A 42 17.51 -4.50 -22.74
CA SER A 42 17.86 -5.86 -22.31
C SER A 42 17.83 -6.74 -23.55
N ASN A 43 18.91 -7.47 -23.80
CA ASN A 43 18.92 -8.50 -24.83
C ASN A 43 18.23 -9.76 -24.29
N TRP A 44 16.90 -9.83 -24.38
CA TRP A 44 16.13 -10.97 -23.88
C TRP A 44 16.46 -12.32 -24.56
N SER A 45 17.18 -12.29 -25.68
CA SER A 45 17.71 -13.48 -26.36
C SER A 45 19.03 -13.99 -25.77
N ASP A 46 19.65 -13.27 -24.82
CA ASP A 46 20.84 -13.74 -24.10
C ASP A 46 20.49 -15.02 -23.30
N PRO A 47 21.24 -16.14 -23.50
CA PRO A 47 21.02 -17.39 -22.78
C PRO A 47 20.93 -17.25 -21.26
N PHE A 48 21.59 -16.23 -20.70
CA PHE A 48 21.55 -15.90 -19.28
C PHE A 48 20.13 -15.81 -18.71
N PHE A 49 19.21 -15.14 -19.40
CA PHE A 49 17.84 -14.98 -18.87
C PHE A 49 17.10 -16.32 -18.79
N LYS A 50 17.38 -17.23 -19.73
CA LYS A 50 16.83 -18.59 -19.70
C LYS A 50 17.46 -19.42 -18.58
N GLU A 51 18.78 -19.34 -18.40
CA GLU A 51 19.51 -20.03 -17.32
C GLU A 51 19.08 -19.56 -15.93
N GLN A 52 18.69 -18.29 -15.80
CA GLN A 52 18.15 -17.69 -14.58
C GLN A 52 16.62 -17.81 -14.47
N ASN A 53 15.98 -18.65 -15.29
CA ASN A 53 14.54 -18.95 -15.22
C ASN A 53 13.61 -17.72 -15.33
N PHE A 54 14.01 -16.65 -16.03
CA PHE A 54 13.19 -15.44 -16.16
C PHE A 54 11.85 -15.66 -16.88
N PHE A 55 11.78 -16.69 -17.72
CA PHE A 55 10.60 -17.01 -18.52
C PHE A 55 9.73 -18.10 -17.88
N GLU A 56 10.17 -18.67 -16.77
CA GLU A 56 9.42 -19.68 -16.04
C GLU A 56 8.35 -19.02 -15.15
N LYS A 57 7.26 -19.75 -14.92
CA LYS A 57 6.19 -19.28 -14.02
C LYS A 57 6.71 -19.23 -12.60
N ARG A 58 6.62 -18.05 -11.97
CA ARG A 58 6.96 -17.87 -10.56
C ARG A 58 5.76 -18.12 -9.65
N THR A 59 6.03 -18.74 -8.52
CA THR A 59 5.07 -18.91 -7.43
C THR A 59 5.21 -17.78 -6.40
N LEU A 60 4.22 -17.65 -5.51
CA LEU A 60 4.31 -16.75 -4.36
C LEU A 60 5.55 -17.05 -3.50
N ASN A 61 5.87 -18.33 -3.28
CA ASN A 61 7.02 -18.73 -2.49
C ASN A 61 8.34 -18.27 -3.14
N ASP A 62 8.42 -18.22 -4.47
CA ASP A 62 9.60 -17.72 -5.15
C ASP A 62 9.78 -16.23 -4.89
N VAL A 63 8.69 -15.45 -4.88
CA VAL A 63 8.77 -14.01 -4.53
C VAL A 63 9.24 -13.83 -3.10
N LEU A 64 8.68 -14.59 -2.15
CA LEU A 64 9.04 -14.51 -0.74
C LEU A 64 10.52 -14.87 -0.46
N LYS A 65 11.11 -15.75 -1.28
CA LYS A 65 12.54 -16.07 -1.19
C LYS A 65 13.42 -14.90 -1.61
N ASP A 66 13.01 -14.15 -2.61
CA ASP A 66 13.80 -13.04 -3.17
C ASP A 66 13.57 -11.72 -2.43
N HIS A 67 12.52 -11.63 -1.62
CA HIS A 67 12.09 -10.40 -1.00
C HIS A 67 12.12 -10.45 0.52
N LYS A 68 12.41 -9.30 1.13
CA LYS A 68 12.30 -8.99 2.56
C LYS A 68 10.84 -8.65 2.87
N ILE A 69 10.37 -9.11 4.03
CA ILE A 69 9.14 -8.63 4.64
C ILE A 69 9.57 -7.89 5.90
N SER A 70 9.13 -6.64 6.04
CA SER A 70 9.41 -5.87 7.25
C SER A 70 8.82 -6.57 8.47
N SER A 71 9.65 -6.76 9.51
CA SER A 71 9.19 -7.27 10.81
C SER A 71 8.38 -6.18 11.52
N GLN A 72 7.26 -6.58 12.12
CA GLN A 72 6.28 -5.63 12.65
C GLN A 72 5.70 -6.09 13.98
N ILE A 73 5.58 -5.16 14.92
CA ILE A 73 4.79 -5.34 16.15
C ILE A 73 3.60 -4.40 16.07
N TRP A 74 2.39 -4.97 16.13
CA TRP A 74 1.14 -4.24 16.01
C TRP A 74 0.48 -4.10 17.38
N VAL A 75 0.20 -2.87 17.76
CA VAL A 75 -0.43 -2.53 19.04
C VAL A 75 -1.69 -1.72 18.73
N PHE A 76 -2.82 -2.11 19.33
CA PHE A 76 -4.05 -1.34 19.25
C PHE A 76 -4.58 -0.96 20.63
N ASN A 77 -4.79 0.34 20.87
CA ASN A 77 -5.19 0.87 22.19
C ASN A 77 -4.30 0.36 23.34
N GLY A 78 -2.99 0.24 23.11
CA GLY A 78 -2.01 -0.22 24.09
C GLY A 78 -1.97 -1.74 24.32
N ARG A 79 -2.65 -2.54 23.48
CA ARG A 79 -2.62 -4.00 23.54
C ARG A 79 -1.98 -4.58 22.29
N ASP A 80 -1.09 -5.55 22.46
CA ASP A 80 -0.52 -6.30 21.34
C ASP A 80 -1.63 -7.08 20.62
N LEU A 81 -1.59 -7.05 19.30
CA LEU A 81 -2.51 -7.80 18.44
C LEU A 81 -1.80 -9.02 17.82
N ASP A 82 -2.54 -10.12 17.67
CA ASP A 82 -2.04 -11.28 16.93
C ASP A 82 -2.03 -10.97 15.43
N ALA A 83 -0.84 -10.96 14.84
CA ALA A 83 -0.66 -10.73 13.42
C ALA A 83 -1.40 -11.78 12.56
N ASN A 84 -1.58 -13.01 13.05
CA ASN A 84 -2.29 -14.05 12.29
C ASN A 84 -3.79 -13.78 12.14
N GLU A 85 -4.37 -13.00 13.05
CA GLU A 85 -5.79 -12.65 13.04
C GLU A 85 -6.03 -11.31 12.34
N TYR A 86 -5.18 -10.32 12.59
CA TYR A 86 -5.41 -8.93 12.20
C TYR A 86 -4.56 -8.45 11.03
N VAL A 87 -3.63 -9.27 10.51
CA VAL A 87 -2.74 -8.87 9.41
C VAL A 87 -2.80 -9.90 8.29
N SER A 88 -2.94 -9.42 7.05
CA SER A 88 -2.82 -10.26 5.86
C SER A 88 -1.66 -9.85 4.98
N PHE A 89 -1.22 -10.81 4.17
CA PHE A 89 -0.15 -10.65 3.22
C PHE A 89 -0.68 -10.43 1.81
N LEU A 90 -0.04 -9.55 1.04
CA LEU A 90 -0.24 -9.44 -0.40
C LEU A 90 1.06 -9.10 -1.12
N VAL A 91 1.15 -9.45 -2.41
CA VAL A 91 2.24 -8.99 -3.28
C VAL A 91 1.73 -7.90 -4.19
N LEU A 92 2.40 -6.76 -4.16
CA LEU A 92 2.21 -5.65 -5.08
C LEU A 92 3.47 -5.49 -5.94
N ARG A 93 3.47 -4.53 -6.87
CA ARG A 93 4.64 -4.19 -7.68
C ARG A 93 5.90 -3.91 -6.85
N SER A 94 5.72 -3.35 -5.66
CA SER A 94 6.79 -3.05 -4.70
C SER A 94 7.24 -4.28 -3.90
N GLY A 95 6.82 -5.47 -4.32
CA GLY A 95 7.07 -6.71 -3.63
C GLY A 95 6.04 -6.99 -2.53
N PRO A 96 6.43 -7.81 -1.55
CA PRO A 96 5.63 -8.13 -0.37
C PRO A 96 5.16 -6.93 0.44
N CYS A 97 3.86 -6.90 0.75
CA CYS A 97 3.24 -5.92 1.62
C CYS A 97 2.37 -6.61 2.67
N LEU A 98 2.15 -5.91 3.79
CA LEU A 98 1.31 -6.37 4.89
C LEU A 98 0.15 -5.39 5.09
N THR A 99 -1.06 -5.92 5.23
CA THR A 99 -2.29 -5.13 5.45
C THR A 99 -2.81 -5.41 6.84
N PHE A 100 -2.83 -4.38 7.67
CA PHE A 100 -3.50 -4.37 8.96
C PHE A 100 -5.01 -4.19 8.77
N ASP A 101 -5.78 -4.96 9.53
CA ASP A 101 -7.25 -5.02 9.53
C ASP A 101 -7.89 -5.13 8.12
N PRO A 102 -7.48 -6.11 7.29
CA PRO A 102 -7.95 -6.24 5.91
C PRO A 102 -9.46 -6.54 5.82
N ASN A 103 -10.06 -7.04 6.91
CA ASN A 103 -11.48 -7.40 6.96
C ASN A 103 -12.34 -6.34 7.68
N GLY A 104 -11.72 -5.29 8.24
CA GLY A 104 -12.43 -4.22 8.96
C GLY A 104 -13.09 -4.70 10.25
N GLN A 105 -12.42 -5.58 10.98
CA GLN A 105 -12.91 -6.17 12.24
C GLN A 105 -12.68 -5.23 13.42
N ILE A 106 -11.70 -4.31 13.32
CA ILE A 106 -11.33 -3.43 14.41
C ILE A 106 -12.21 -2.17 14.40
N THR A 107 -12.63 -1.75 15.58
CA THR A 107 -13.35 -0.49 15.77
C THR A 107 -12.60 0.42 16.72
N ALA A 108 -12.51 1.69 16.37
CA ALA A 108 -12.02 2.76 17.23
C ALA A 108 -13.18 3.43 17.96
N ASP A 109 -13.08 3.46 19.27
CA ASP A 109 -13.99 4.06 20.24
C ASP A 109 -13.38 5.29 20.94
N ILE A 110 -12.07 5.48 20.79
CA ILE A 110 -11.29 6.58 21.36
C ILE A 110 -10.44 7.24 20.27
N THR A 111 -10.26 8.56 20.34
CA THR A 111 -9.36 9.36 19.48
C THR A 111 -8.05 9.70 20.19
N GLY A 112 -7.05 10.09 19.40
CA GLY A 112 -5.81 10.69 19.89
C GLY A 112 -4.58 9.81 19.66
N SER A 113 -3.41 10.45 19.67
CA SER A 113 -2.14 9.87 19.22
C SER A 113 -1.58 8.72 20.06
N ASN A 114 -2.17 8.45 21.22
CA ASN A 114 -1.80 7.34 22.09
C ASN A 114 -2.71 6.11 21.92
N PHE A 115 -3.76 6.23 21.10
CA PHE A 115 -4.76 5.21 20.88
C PHE A 115 -4.80 4.78 19.41
N ASN A 116 -5.66 3.81 19.13
CA ASN A 116 -5.80 3.13 17.87
C ASN A 116 -4.49 2.43 17.51
N MET A 117 -4.02 2.53 16.26
CA MET A 117 -2.94 1.69 15.75
C MET A 117 -1.57 2.31 16.03
N ASN A 118 -0.67 1.51 16.59
CA ASN A 118 0.75 1.79 16.70
C ASN A 118 1.53 0.57 16.16
N ALA A 119 2.38 0.80 15.17
CA ALA A 119 3.19 -0.23 14.54
C ALA A 119 4.67 0.10 14.67
N TRP A 120 5.44 -0.84 15.21
CA TRP A 120 6.90 -0.78 15.21
C TRP A 120 7.40 -1.62 14.05
N ILE A 121 8.06 -0.99 13.09
CA ILE A 121 8.36 -1.58 11.78
C ILE A 121 9.86 -1.56 11.58
N ASP A 122 10.45 -2.72 11.35
CA ASP A 122 11.84 -2.89 10.96
C ASP A 122 11.92 -3.18 9.45
N ILE A 123 12.58 -2.30 8.72
CA ILE A 123 12.68 -2.39 7.26
C ILE A 123 13.94 -3.11 6.77
N ASP A 124 14.86 -3.49 7.67
CA ASP A 124 16.13 -4.14 7.31
C ASP A 124 16.87 -3.37 6.19
N ALA A 125 17.06 -2.06 6.42
CA ALA A 125 17.65 -1.12 5.45
C ALA A 125 19.12 -1.43 5.14
N GLU A 126 19.83 -2.04 6.07
CA GLU A 126 21.24 -2.42 5.88
C GLU A 126 21.43 -3.42 4.74
N ASN A 127 20.39 -4.21 4.46
CA ASN A 127 20.35 -5.16 3.35
C ASN A 127 19.60 -4.62 2.13
N ASP A 128 19.42 -3.30 2.02
CA ASP A 128 18.81 -2.66 0.85
C ASP A 128 19.61 -2.94 -0.42
N TYR A 129 18.87 -3.15 -1.51
CA TYR A 129 19.41 -3.38 -2.83
C TYR A 129 18.65 -2.57 -3.87
N PHE A 130 17.95 -3.21 -4.81
CA PHE A 130 17.06 -2.51 -5.74
C PHE A 130 15.65 -2.39 -5.15
N GLY A 131 15.06 -1.22 -5.33
CA GLY A 131 13.68 -0.94 -4.96
C GLY A 131 12.95 -0.23 -6.09
N GLU A 132 11.64 -0.04 -5.93
CA GLU A 132 10.86 0.81 -6.82
C GLU A 132 11.33 2.27 -6.75
N SER A 133 11.73 2.71 -5.53
CA SER A 133 12.23 4.05 -5.21
C SER A 133 13.73 4.04 -4.88
N PHE A 134 14.38 5.22 -4.91
CA PHE A 134 15.74 5.42 -4.35
C PHE A 134 15.73 5.73 -2.86
N GLY A 135 14.54 6.00 -2.31
CA GLY A 135 14.39 6.22 -0.88
C GLY A 135 14.40 4.90 -0.12
N THR A 136 15.02 4.93 1.05
CA THR A 136 14.89 3.90 2.09
C THR A 136 13.73 4.26 3.00
N GLY A 137 12.87 3.29 3.29
CA GLY A 137 11.70 3.49 4.14
C GLY A 137 10.54 2.58 3.76
N ILE A 138 9.34 2.99 4.16
CA ILE A 138 8.10 2.33 3.76
C ILE A 138 7.23 3.29 2.97
N LYS A 139 6.37 2.70 2.14
CA LYS A 139 5.15 3.36 1.70
C LYS A 139 3.95 2.69 2.32
N PHE A 140 2.95 3.48 2.70
CA PHE A 140 1.71 2.95 3.24
C PHE A 140 0.48 3.67 2.68
N LYS A 141 -0.65 2.96 2.69
CA LYS A 141 -1.95 3.45 2.24
C LYS A 141 -3.00 3.13 3.29
N ILE A 142 -3.89 4.09 3.54
CA ILE A 142 -5.04 3.94 4.44
C ILE A 142 -6.29 3.86 3.57
N HIS A 143 -7.03 2.76 3.63
CA HIS A 143 -8.11 2.49 2.69
C HIS A 143 -9.32 1.80 3.35
N ASP A 144 -10.43 1.72 2.60
CA ASP A 144 -11.59 0.92 3.00
C ASP A 144 -11.16 -0.57 3.04
N PRO A 145 -11.47 -1.34 4.09
CA PRO A 145 -10.96 -2.72 4.22
C PRO A 145 -11.23 -3.63 3.02
N ARG A 146 -12.36 -3.43 2.34
CA ARG A 146 -12.75 -4.24 1.17
C ARG A 146 -12.16 -3.71 -0.15
N GLU A 147 -11.56 -2.53 -0.14
CA GLU A 147 -10.90 -1.95 -1.31
C GLU A 147 -9.52 -2.61 -1.52
N TYR A 148 -9.17 -2.88 -2.78
CA TYR A 148 -7.83 -3.33 -3.10
C TYR A 148 -6.83 -2.18 -2.93
N PRO A 149 -5.74 -2.35 -2.15
CA PRO A 149 -4.79 -1.28 -1.84
C PRO A 149 -3.83 -1.02 -2.99
N ASP A 150 -4.34 -0.39 -4.05
CA ASP A 150 -3.54 0.00 -5.21
C ASP A 150 -2.71 1.25 -4.89
N PHE A 151 -1.38 1.20 -5.06
CA PHE A 151 -0.50 2.37 -4.92
C PHE A 151 -0.43 3.11 -6.27
N ASP A 152 -1.47 3.87 -6.56
CA ASP A 152 -1.67 4.64 -7.80
C ASP A 152 -1.17 6.09 -7.71
N GLY A 153 -0.51 6.46 -6.61
CA GLY A 153 -0.08 7.82 -6.30
C GLY A 153 -1.17 8.66 -5.62
N ILE A 154 -2.37 8.12 -5.38
CA ILE A 154 -3.45 8.84 -4.71
C ILE A 154 -3.57 8.35 -3.26
N SER A 155 -3.27 9.24 -2.30
CA SER A 155 -3.28 8.91 -0.86
C SER A 155 -2.24 7.86 -0.47
N ASP A 156 -1.12 7.83 -1.19
CA ASP A 156 0.06 7.03 -0.87
C ASP A 156 1.02 7.88 -0.03
N TYR A 157 1.47 7.35 1.10
CA TYR A 157 2.33 8.06 2.04
C TYR A 157 3.68 7.37 2.14
N TYR A 158 4.76 8.17 2.19
CA TYR A 158 6.14 7.69 2.26
C TYR A 158 6.78 8.19 3.55
N VAL A 159 7.44 7.31 4.29
CA VAL A 159 8.11 7.68 5.55
C VAL A 159 9.47 6.99 5.67
N GLU A 160 10.42 7.75 6.21
CA GLU A 160 11.81 7.35 6.44
C GLU A 160 11.99 6.66 7.80
N PRO A 161 13.00 5.78 7.95
CA PRO A 161 13.41 5.22 9.23
C PRO A 161 13.95 6.27 10.21
N GLY A 162 14.06 5.89 11.48
CA GLY A 162 14.54 6.76 12.55
C GLY A 162 13.54 7.84 12.98
N ARG A 163 12.26 7.62 12.68
CA ARG A 163 11.16 8.55 12.97
C ARG A 163 10.03 7.90 13.74
N GLU A 164 9.45 8.68 14.64
CA GLU A 164 8.11 8.43 15.14
C GLU A 164 7.14 9.27 14.32
N ILE A 165 6.27 8.59 13.58
CA ILE A 165 5.30 9.14 12.66
C ILE A 165 3.93 9.10 13.34
N SER A 166 3.25 10.25 13.34
CA SER A 166 1.87 10.38 13.78
C SER A 166 1.00 10.80 12.61
N ALA A 167 0.07 9.96 12.22
CA ALA A 167 -0.91 10.20 11.16
C ALA A 167 -2.32 10.34 11.78
N ALA A 168 -2.77 11.59 11.91
CA ALA A 168 -4.14 11.89 12.33
C ALA A 168 -5.07 11.76 11.12
N ILE A 169 -6.03 10.83 11.17
CA ILE A 169 -6.90 10.50 10.03
C ILE A 169 -8.31 11.09 10.19
N THR A 170 -8.88 11.52 9.08
CA THR A 170 -10.30 11.92 8.95
C THR A 170 -11.00 11.02 7.95
N LYS A 171 -12.16 10.46 8.34
CA LYS A 171 -12.99 9.63 7.46
C LYS A 171 -13.93 10.50 6.63
N ASN A 172 -13.74 10.49 5.32
CA ASN A 172 -14.60 11.17 4.35
C ASN A 172 -15.40 10.13 3.55
N LYS A 173 -16.72 10.24 3.53
CA LYS A 173 -17.62 9.44 2.70
C LYS A 173 -18.14 10.32 1.58
N PHE A 174 -18.03 9.85 0.34
CA PHE A 174 -18.57 10.56 -0.82
C PHE A 174 -19.76 9.80 -1.39
N GLU A 175 -20.85 10.51 -1.66
CA GLU A 175 -22.10 9.98 -2.22
C GLU A 175 -22.50 10.79 -3.46
N TYR A 176 -22.29 10.18 -4.62
CA TYR A 176 -22.59 10.74 -5.94
C TYR A 176 -23.93 10.24 -6.47
N LEU A 177 -24.60 11.06 -7.28
CA LEU A 177 -25.83 10.64 -7.93
C LEU A 177 -25.54 9.59 -9.02
N SER A 178 -26.27 8.48 -8.98
CA SER A 178 -26.18 7.45 -10.01
C SER A 178 -26.86 7.89 -11.32
N LYS A 179 -26.90 7.01 -12.32
CA LYS A 179 -27.58 7.28 -13.60
C LYS A 179 -29.03 7.78 -13.32
N PRO A 180 -29.50 8.83 -14.02
CA PRO A 180 -28.95 9.44 -15.23
C PRO A 180 -27.98 10.62 -14.99
N TYR A 181 -27.52 10.85 -13.77
CA TYR A 181 -26.63 11.97 -13.47
C TYR A 181 -25.18 11.63 -13.82
N LYS A 182 -24.52 12.52 -14.58
CA LYS A 182 -23.08 12.43 -14.87
C LYS A 182 -22.27 13.00 -13.71
N ALA A 183 -22.30 12.31 -12.58
CA ALA A 183 -21.74 12.79 -11.33
C ALA A 183 -20.20 12.89 -11.30
N MET A 184 -19.50 12.27 -12.27
CA MET A 184 -18.05 12.21 -12.36
C MET A 184 -17.54 12.90 -13.63
N ALA A 185 -17.42 14.23 -13.57
CA ALA A 185 -17.16 15.09 -14.73
C ALA A 185 -18.18 14.87 -15.86
N ASN A 186 -17.88 14.01 -16.83
CA ASN A 186 -18.77 13.66 -17.96
C ASN A 186 -19.20 12.19 -17.97
N ASN A 187 -18.84 11.41 -16.93
CA ASN A 187 -19.10 9.99 -16.82
C ASN A 187 -20.13 9.67 -15.74
N TYR A 188 -20.78 8.53 -15.91
CA TYR A 188 -21.65 7.94 -14.89
C TYR A 188 -20.81 7.17 -13.88
N CYS A 189 -21.18 7.25 -12.60
CA CYS A 189 -20.66 6.32 -11.60
C CYS A 189 -21.45 5.01 -11.63
N ARG A 190 -20.87 3.96 -11.04
CA ARG A 190 -21.53 2.66 -10.85
C ARG A 190 -22.00 2.51 -9.40
N GLU A 191 -23.20 1.99 -9.20
CA GLU A 191 -23.70 1.72 -7.85
C GLU A 191 -22.76 0.79 -7.10
N LYS A 192 -22.44 1.16 -5.85
CA LYS A 192 -21.55 0.37 -5.00
C LYS A 192 -22.15 -0.98 -4.71
N ARG A 193 -23.42 -1.05 -4.30
CA ARG A 193 -24.09 -2.31 -4.04
C ARG A 193 -24.57 -2.91 -5.36
N LYS A 194 -24.10 -4.10 -5.69
CA LYS A 194 -24.58 -4.85 -6.86
C LYS A 194 -25.86 -5.61 -6.52
N SER A 195 -26.60 -6.00 -7.56
CA SER A 195 -27.84 -6.79 -7.45
C SER A 195 -27.64 -8.16 -6.81
N ASP A 196 -26.44 -8.74 -6.92
CA ASP A 196 -26.06 -10.03 -6.31
C ASP A 196 -25.69 -9.92 -4.82
N GLY A 197 -25.76 -8.72 -4.24
CA GLY A 197 -25.36 -8.49 -2.86
C GLY A 197 -23.86 -8.46 -2.64
N THR A 198 -23.05 -8.20 -3.67
CA THR A 198 -21.62 -7.85 -3.53
C THR A 198 -21.40 -6.35 -3.69
N ASP A 199 -20.29 -5.84 -3.15
CA ASP A 199 -19.91 -4.44 -3.34
C ASP A 199 -18.98 -4.30 -4.56
N TYR A 200 -19.12 -3.21 -5.28
CA TYR A 200 -18.30 -2.81 -6.42
C TYR A 200 -17.21 -1.85 -5.97
N TYR A 201 -15.99 -2.18 -6.35
CA TYR A 201 -14.81 -1.35 -6.15
C TYR A 201 -14.09 -1.21 -7.49
N SER A 202 -13.77 0.02 -7.87
CA SER A 202 -13.09 0.31 -9.15
C SER A 202 -11.71 -0.34 -9.20
N THR A 203 -10.98 -0.37 -8.08
CA THR A 203 -9.65 -0.99 -7.98
C THR A 203 -9.67 -2.49 -8.29
N HIS A 204 -10.66 -3.22 -7.78
CA HIS A 204 -10.86 -4.65 -8.12
C HIS A 204 -11.21 -4.83 -9.60
N CYS A 205 -12.06 -3.96 -10.16
CA CYS A 205 -12.38 -3.99 -11.59
C CYS A 205 -11.13 -3.78 -12.46
N PHE A 206 -10.29 -2.80 -12.12
CA PHE A 206 -9.05 -2.54 -12.86
C PHE A 206 -8.10 -3.73 -12.78
N LYS A 207 -7.92 -4.31 -11.60
CA LYS A 207 -7.10 -5.51 -11.40
C LYS A 207 -7.56 -6.68 -12.27
N ASP A 208 -8.85 -6.99 -12.25
CA ASP A 208 -9.43 -8.09 -13.05
C ASP A 208 -9.32 -7.82 -14.56
N CYS A 209 -9.61 -6.60 -14.99
CA CYS A 209 -9.50 -6.21 -16.39
C CYS A 209 -8.05 -6.33 -16.90
N PHE A 210 -7.09 -5.84 -16.11
CA PHE A 210 -5.67 -5.91 -16.43
C PHE A 210 -5.19 -7.36 -16.55
N ALA A 211 -5.56 -8.22 -15.60
CA ALA A 211 -5.24 -9.65 -15.64
C ALA A 211 -5.81 -10.34 -16.90
N ARG A 212 -7.06 -10.06 -17.27
CA ARG A 212 -7.68 -10.62 -18.49
C ARG A 212 -6.99 -10.14 -19.75
N HIS A 213 -6.63 -8.86 -19.82
CA HIS A 213 -5.94 -8.30 -20.97
C HIS A 213 -4.55 -8.91 -21.17
N MET A 214 -3.77 -9.06 -20.09
CA MET A 214 -2.47 -9.72 -20.14
C MET A 214 -2.60 -11.19 -20.55
N LEU A 215 -3.57 -11.92 -19.99
CA LEU A 215 -3.79 -13.31 -20.34
C LEU A 215 -4.13 -13.48 -21.83
N ALA A 216 -4.99 -12.61 -22.36
CA ALA A 216 -5.38 -12.65 -23.77
C ALA A 216 -4.24 -12.27 -24.73
N SER A 217 -3.38 -11.32 -24.33
CA SER A 217 -2.33 -10.77 -25.21
C SER A 217 -1.00 -11.52 -25.08
N CYS A 218 -0.69 -12.04 -23.90
CA CYS A 218 0.62 -12.61 -23.55
C CYS A 218 0.55 -14.07 -23.08
N GLY A 219 -0.63 -14.61 -22.76
CA GLY A 219 -0.80 -15.99 -22.27
C GLY A 219 -0.41 -16.21 -20.80
N CYS A 220 -0.07 -15.14 -20.07
CA CYS A 220 0.27 -15.17 -18.65
C CYS A 220 -0.25 -13.92 -17.93
N VAL A 221 -0.24 -13.95 -16.59
CA VAL A 221 -0.64 -12.82 -15.73
C VAL A 221 0.51 -12.52 -14.78
N ASP A 222 0.94 -11.26 -14.75
CA ASP A 222 1.79 -10.75 -13.68
C ASP A 222 0.91 -10.42 -12.47
N PHE A 223 1.04 -11.20 -11.40
CA PHE A 223 0.26 -11.02 -10.17
C PHE A 223 0.72 -9.83 -9.34
N THR A 224 1.88 -9.23 -9.66
CA THR A 224 2.43 -8.03 -9.01
C THR A 224 2.02 -6.75 -9.75
N ALA A 225 1.71 -6.86 -11.04
CA ALA A 225 1.34 -5.71 -11.86
C ALA A 225 -0.11 -5.28 -11.62
N ASN A 226 -0.25 -4.13 -10.97
CA ASN A 226 -1.48 -3.37 -10.77
C ASN A 226 -1.45 -2.01 -11.50
N THR A 227 -0.27 -1.52 -11.89
CA THR A 227 -0.15 -0.23 -12.59
C THR A 227 -0.62 -0.35 -14.04
N ALA A 228 -1.84 0.13 -14.27
CA ALA A 228 -2.35 0.34 -15.61
C ALA A 228 -1.44 1.36 -16.32
N THR A 229 -0.81 0.94 -17.42
CA THR A 229 -0.24 1.92 -18.35
C THR A 229 -1.38 2.83 -18.83
N ALA A 230 -1.09 4.10 -19.16
CA ALA A 230 -2.10 5.03 -19.67
C ALA A 230 -2.89 4.48 -20.89
N ARG A 231 -2.30 3.51 -21.61
CA ARG A 231 -2.94 2.78 -22.71
C ARG A 231 -3.98 1.77 -22.22
N LEU A 232 -3.69 1.02 -21.15
CA LEU A 232 -4.60 0.06 -20.54
C LEU A 232 -5.72 0.73 -19.73
N LEU A 233 -5.45 1.88 -19.09
CA LEU A 233 -6.48 2.71 -18.45
C LEU A 233 -7.60 3.10 -19.41
N LYS A 234 -7.31 3.24 -20.71
CA LYS A 234 -8.31 3.56 -21.74
C LYS A 234 -9.11 2.35 -22.22
N THR A 235 -8.67 1.13 -21.94
CA THR A 235 -9.30 -0.10 -22.43
C THR A 235 -10.28 -0.70 -21.42
N CYS A 236 -10.09 -0.45 -20.12
CA CYS A 236 -10.93 -0.99 -19.06
C CYS A 236 -12.13 -0.08 -18.74
N ASP A 237 -13.36 -0.59 -18.91
CA ASP A 237 -14.58 0.09 -18.45
C ASP A 237 -14.81 -0.14 -16.95
N CYS A 238 -14.02 0.57 -16.13
CA CYS A 238 -14.08 0.54 -14.68
C CYS A 238 -14.47 1.92 -14.12
N PRO A 239 -15.74 2.33 -14.26
CA PRO A 239 -16.21 3.61 -13.75
C PRO A 239 -16.03 3.67 -12.22
N MET A 240 -15.82 4.85 -11.67
CA MET A 240 -15.78 5.01 -10.21
C MET A 240 -17.12 4.62 -9.57
N SER A 241 -17.06 4.12 -8.35
CA SER A 241 -18.24 3.86 -7.54
C SER A 241 -18.96 5.17 -7.20
N CYS A 242 -20.29 5.16 -7.20
CA CYS A 242 -21.11 6.29 -6.73
C CYS A 242 -20.93 6.54 -5.24
N GLU A 243 -20.51 5.53 -4.47
CA GLU A 243 -20.16 5.68 -3.07
C GLU A 243 -18.73 5.19 -2.84
N PHE A 244 -17.88 6.00 -2.21
CA PHE A 244 -16.57 5.55 -1.74
C PHE A 244 -16.17 6.25 -0.45
N THR A 245 -15.25 5.62 0.27
CA THR A 245 -14.68 6.13 1.50
C THR A 245 -13.23 6.51 1.23
N ARG A 246 -12.79 7.67 1.73
CA ARG A 246 -11.40 8.11 1.68
C ARG A 246 -10.97 8.55 3.07
N TYR A 247 -9.74 8.22 3.43
CA TYR A 247 -9.12 8.63 4.69
C TYR A 247 -8.04 9.67 4.37
N ASP A 248 -8.25 10.91 4.78
CA ASP A 248 -7.22 11.93 4.67
C ASP A 248 -6.37 11.91 5.94
N ALA A 249 -5.07 11.71 5.78
CA ALA A 249 -4.11 11.72 6.88
C ALA A 249 -3.33 13.04 6.93
N ARG A 250 -3.24 13.63 8.13
CA ARG A 250 -2.28 14.68 8.45
C ARG A 250 -1.10 14.05 9.16
N ILE A 251 0.06 14.07 8.51
CA ILE A 251 1.26 13.40 8.98
C ILE A 251 2.19 14.40 9.64
N THR A 252 2.65 14.07 10.83
CA THR A 252 3.74 14.75 11.55
C THR A 252 4.77 13.73 11.97
N SER A 253 6.03 14.14 12.07
CA SER A 253 7.12 13.24 12.46
C SER A 253 8.02 13.87 13.52
N THR A 254 8.58 13.02 14.36
CA THR A 254 9.64 13.38 15.31
C THR A 254 10.80 12.42 15.19
N LEU A 255 11.95 12.84 15.71
CA LEU A 255 13.19 12.09 15.69
C LEU A 255 13.11 10.91 16.68
N PHE A 256 13.32 9.66 16.23
CA PHE A 256 13.20 8.44 17.05
C PHE A 256 14.41 7.48 16.91
N PRO A 257 15.01 6.99 18.01
CA PRO A 257 14.74 7.33 19.42
C PRO A 257 15.34 8.68 19.83
N SER A 258 14.99 9.20 21.01
CA SER A 258 15.73 10.33 21.60
C SER A 258 17.14 9.90 22.01
N GLU A 259 18.08 10.84 22.12
CA GLU A 259 19.46 10.54 22.53
C GLU A 259 19.52 9.81 23.89
N PHE A 260 18.85 10.36 24.91
CA PHE A 260 18.84 9.78 26.25
C PHE A 260 18.30 8.34 26.26
N TYR A 261 17.16 8.09 25.60
CA TYR A 261 16.59 6.74 25.52
C TYR A 261 17.48 5.76 24.77
N ALA A 262 18.20 6.20 23.73
CA ALA A 262 19.15 5.36 23.03
C ALA A 262 20.30 4.94 23.96
N GLU A 263 20.90 5.90 24.67
CA GLU A 263 21.96 5.64 25.65
C GLU A 263 21.52 4.72 26.80
N GLN A 264 20.29 4.90 27.30
CA GLN A 264 19.75 4.01 28.32
C GLN A 264 19.56 2.59 27.79
N PHE A 265 19.06 2.43 26.56
CA PHE A 265 18.84 1.12 25.98
C PHE A 265 20.17 0.36 25.82
N ASP A 266 21.21 1.01 25.31
CA ASP A 266 22.56 0.45 25.20
C ASP A 266 23.12 0.00 26.56
N ARG A 267 22.82 0.75 27.63
CA ARG A 267 23.25 0.42 29.00
C ARG A 267 22.53 -0.81 29.57
N TYR A 268 21.21 -0.91 29.38
CA TYR A 268 20.40 -2.00 29.97
C TYR A 268 20.40 -3.27 29.13
N PHE A 269 20.60 -3.15 27.81
CA PHE A 269 20.66 -4.27 26.88
C PHE A 269 21.96 -4.20 26.07
N PRO A 270 23.12 -4.48 26.72
CA PRO A 270 24.40 -4.41 26.04
C PRO A 270 24.41 -5.37 24.86
N SER A 271 24.50 -4.82 23.66
CA SER A 271 24.57 -5.57 22.42
C SER A 271 25.94 -5.33 21.76
N HIS A 272 26.37 -6.24 20.88
CA HIS A 272 27.61 -6.06 20.12
C HIS A 272 27.49 -5.04 18.98
N TRP A 273 26.30 -4.47 18.76
CA TRP A 273 26.02 -3.52 17.69
C TRP A 273 25.49 -2.19 18.23
N ASP A 274 25.66 -1.14 17.43
CA ASP A 274 25.24 0.23 17.76
C ASP A 274 23.71 0.34 17.65
N VAL A 275 23.02 0.22 18.78
CA VAL A 275 21.55 0.15 18.81
C VAL A 275 20.93 1.45 18.30
N LYS A 276 21.49 2.59 18.71
CA LYS A 276 21.05 3.89 18.23
C LYS A 276 21.08 3.96 16.71
N ASN A 277 22.23 3.66 16.10
CA ASN A 277 22.39 3.78 14.65
C ASN A 277 21.50 2.79 13.90
N TYR A 278 21.33 1.58 14.43
CA TYR A 278 20.41 0.61 13.86
C TYR A 278 18.96 1.12 13.91
N TYR A 279 18.48 1.64 15.05
CA TYR A 279 17.14 2.19 15.17
C TYR A 279 16.92 3.35 14.18
N ARG A 280 17.93 4.22 14.03
CA ARG A 280 17.89 5.34 13.07
C ARG A 280 17.78 4.89 11.62
N LYS A 281 18.41 3.77 11.28
CA LYS A 281 18.50 3.29 9.90
C LYS A 281 17.39 2.31 9.53
N ASN A 282 16.86 1.57 10.50
CA ASN A 282 15.99 0.42 10.24
C ASN A 282 14.59 0.55 10.83
N LEU A 283 14.39 1.27 11.94
CA LEU A 283 13.11 1.27 12.64
C LEU A 283 12.24 2.49 12.34
N ILE A 284 10.94 2.24 12.19
CA ILE A 284 9.88 3.25 12.06
C ILE A 284 8.84 2.95 13.13
N ASN A 285 8.46 3.97 13.91
CA ASN A 285 7.28 3.89 14.76
C ASN A 285 6.14 4.64 14.06
N LEU A 286 5.11 3.93 13.61
CA LEU A 286 3.98 4.48 12.86
C LEU A 286 2.70 4.43 13.71
N ARG A 287 2.17 5.60 14.04
CA ARG A 287 0.90 5.76 14.77
C ARG A 287 -0.18 6.29 13.84
N ILE A 288 -1.30 5.59 13.76
CA ILE A 288 -2.47 6.00 12.97
C ILE A 288 -3.69 6.03 13.88
N TYR A 289 -4.33 7.19 13.96
CA TYR A 289 -5.43 7.44 14.89
C TYR A 289 -6.45 8.42 14.31
N PHE A 290 -7.71 8.27 14.69
CA PHE A 290 -8.72 9.25 14.30
C PHE A 290 -8.46 10.60 14.99
N ASP A 291 -8.43 11.67 14.18
CA ASP A 291 -8.43 13.06 14.69
C ASP A 291 -9.75 13.32 15.44
N GLN A 292 -10.86 12.86 14.86
CA GLN A 292 -12.20 12.90 15.45
C GLN A 292 -12.99 11.63 15.06
N LEU A 293 -13.80 11.09 15.96
CA LEU A 293 -14.73 9.97 15.67
C LEU A 293 -15.97 10.45 14.90
N LYS A 294 -15.79 11.15 13.79
CA LYS A 294 -16.86 11.61 12.91
C LYS A 294 -16.58 11.27 11.45
N THR A 295 -17.65 10.99 10.71
CA THR A 295 -17.59 10.80 9.26
C THR A 295 -18.05 12.08 8.60
N ILE A 296 -17.22 12.68 7.76
CA ILE A 296 -17.62 13.81 6.92
C ILE A 296 -18.28 13.22 5.67
N VAL A 297 -19.54 13.56 5.41
CA VAL A 297 -20.28 13.06 4.25
C VAL A 297 -20.44 14.17 3.23
N SER A 298 -19.86 13.98 2.04
CA SER A 298 -20.04 14.85 0.87
C SER A 298 -21.02 14.20 -0.08
N LYS A 299 -22.23 14.76 -0.18
CA LYS A 299 -23.34 14.19 -0.94
C LYS A 299 -23.82 15.12 -2.05
N GLN A 300 -24.05 14.57 -3.23
CA GLN A 300 -24.78 15.24 -4.29
C GLN A 300 -26.28 15.04 -4.14
N THR A 301 -27.04 16.13 -4.27
CA THR A 301 -28.50 16.12 -4.29
C THR A 301 -28.99 16.65 -5.63
N PRO A 302 -30.07 16.09 -6.21
CA PRO A 302 -30.67 16.65 -7.41
C PRO A 302 -31.08 18.10 -7.18
N LYS A 303 -30.94 18.94 -8.21
CA LYS A 303 -31.34 20.36 -8.11
C LYS A 303 -32.86 20.53 -7.99
N TYR A 304 -33.62 19.63 -8.63
CA TYR A 304 -35.08 19.61 -8.58
C TYR A 304 -35.52 18.22 -8.15
N SER A 305 -36.46 18.17 -7.20
CA SER A 305 -37.18 16.96 -6.86
C SER A 305 -38.20 16.61 -7.94
N ALA A 306 -38.65 15.34 -7.96
CA ALA A 306 -39.70 14.93 -8.90
C ALA A 306 -40.98 15.76 -8.74
N GLY A 307 -41.33 16.15 -7.52
CA GLY A 307 -42.47 17.05 -7.26
C GLY A 307 -42.28 18.43 -7.91
N GLU A 308 -41.12 19.06 -7.72
CA GLU A 308 -40.82 20.38 -8.30
C GLU A 308 -40.71 20.36 -9.84
N MET A 309 -40.41 19.20 -10.44
CA MET A 309 -40.42 19.04 -11.90
C MET A 309 -41.83 18.90 -12.47
N PHE A 310 -42.81 18.43 -11.69
CA PHE A 310 -44.17 18.13 -12.15
C PHE A 310 -45.27 19.03 -11.55
N GLY A 311 -44.93 19.94 -10.62
CA GLY A 311 -45.84 20.95 -10.06
C GLY A 311 -46.08 20.78 -8.58
#